data_AF-A0A562T923-F1
#
_entry.id   AF-A0A562T923-F1
#
_cell.length_a   1.000
_cell.length_b   1.000
_cell.length_c   1.000
_cell.angle_alpha   90.00
_cell.angle_beta   90.00
_cell.angle_gamma   90.00
#
_symmetry.space_group_name_H-M   'P 1'
#
loop_
_entity.id
_entity.type
_entity.pdbx_description
1 polymer ?
#
loop_
_entity_poly.entity_id
_entity_poly.type
_entity_poly.pdbx_seq_one_letter_code
_entity_poly.pdbx_strand_id
1 'polypeptide(L)'
;MLRRFAAFAAAMLFVLPALAQELQIKDLEKGSGETADVGETVTVHYTGWLMDGTKFDSSLDRGTPFSFTLGERRVIPGWEQGVEGMQVGGKRELIIPPELGYGARGAGGVIPPNATLKFEIELLDVQGKKFGDIGTEELKAKMAEGTPVIDIRRPDEWQATGVIPGSHLVTFFDSEGNVNPDFGSELQKIVSGPSDELVIICQTGNRSAVLSEYLAGNAGFTNIANVEKGIASWISAGGETASATPPGNCWLC
;
A
#
# COMPACT_ATOMS: atom_id res chain seq x y z
N MET A 1 3.33 -67.75 -41.12
CA MET A 1 2.05 -67.35 -40.51
C MET A 1 2.22 -67.53 -39.02
N LEU A 2 2.12 -66.56 -38.09
CA LEU A 2 1.34 -65.34 -38.01
C LEU A 2 2.06 -64.41 -37.00
N ARG A 3 2.33 -63.15 -37.37
CA ARG A 3 2.98 -62.14 -36.51
C ARG A 3 1.98 -61.67 -35.43
N ARG A 4 2.34 -61.79 -34.14
CA ARG A 4 1.58 -61.17 -33.04
C ARG A 4 1.97 -59.69 -32.94
N PHE A 5 1.04 -58.80 -33.33
CA PHE A 5 1.16 -57.36 -33.12
C PHE A 5 0.92 -57.03 -31.65
N ALA A 6 1.81 -56.22 -31.07
CA ALA A 6 1.63 -55.59 -29.78
C ALA A 6 0.58 -54.47 -29.90
N ALA A 7 -0.41 -54.46 -29.01
CA ALA A 7 -1.29 -53.31 -28.82
C ALA A 7 -0.83 -52.57 -27.55
N PHE A 8 -0.06 -51.49 -27.74
CA PHE A 8 0.19 -50.52 -26.69
C PHE A 8 -1.02 -49.59 -26.62
N ALA A 9 -1.84 -49.73 -25.58
CA ALA A 9 -2.85 -48.74 -25.24
C ALA A 9 -2.15 -47.54 -24.60
N ALA A 10 -1.97 -46.46 -25.36
CA ALA A 10 -1.54 -45.19 -24.81
C ALA A 10 -2.72 -44.57 -24.03
N ALA A 11 -2.67 -44.66 -22.71
CA ALA A 11 -3.58 -43.93 -21.83
C ALA A 11 -3.21 -42.43 -21.89
N MET A 12 -3.98 -41.66 -22.65
CA MET A 12 -3.86 -40.21 -22.70
C MET A 12 -4.48 -39.64 -21.42
N LEU A 13 -3.62 -39.31 -20.44
CA LEU A 13 -4.03 -38.60 -19.22
C LEU A 13 -4.47 -37.19 -19.62
N PHE A 14 -5.78 -36.96 -19.71
CA PHE A 14 -6.32 -35.59 -19.76
C PHE A 14 -6.17 -34.99 -18.36
N VAL A 15 -5.13 -34.19 -18.16
CA VAL A 15 -5.05 -33.27 -17.03
C VAL A 15 -6.05 -32.15 -17.32
N LEU A 16 -7.25 -32.25 -16.74
CA LEU A 16 -8.16 -31.11 -16.72
C LEU A 16 -7.48 -29.99 -15.94
N PRO A 17 -7.30 -28.78 -16.50
CA PRO A 17 -6.88 -27.66 -15.69
C PRO A 17 -7.95 -27.46 -14.61
N ALA A 18 -7.51 -27.40 -13.34
CA ALA A 18 -8.38 -26.94 -12.28
C ALA A 18 -8.89 -25.55 -12.70
N LEU A 19 -10.20 -25.39 -12.81
CA LEU A 19 -10.82 -24.09 -13.04
C LEU A 19 -10.44 -23.23 -11.83
N ALA A 20 -9.50 -22.32 -12.00
CA ALA A 20 -9.25 -21.27 -11.02
C ALA A 20 -10.55 -20.50 -10.90
N GLN A 21 -11.21 -20.64 -9.75
CA GLN A 21 -12.45 -19.93 -9.51
C GLN A 21 -12.11 -18.44 -9.34
N GLU A 22 -12.80 -17.58 -10.06
CA GLU A 22 -12.56 -16.13 -10.00
C GLU A 22 -13.27 -15.53 -8.78
N LEU A 23 -12.78 -14.37 -8.32
CA LEU A 23 -13.46 -13.54 -7.34
C LEU A 23 -14.85 -13.16 -7.88
N GLN A 24 -15.90 -13.42 -7.11
CA GLN A 24 -17.24 -12.95 -7.46
C GLN A 24 -17.57 -11.72 -6.63
N ILE A 25 -17.98 -10.65 -7.30
CA ILE A 25 -18.38 -9.39 -6.71
C ILE A 25 -19.85 -9.15 -7.00
N LYS A 26 -20.64 -8.89 -5.96
CA LYS A 26 -22.04 -8.54 -6.10
C LYS A 26 -22.38 -7.36 -5.19
N ASP A 27 -22.73 -6.23 -5.78
CA ASP A 27 -23.28 -5.10 -5.02
C ASP A 27 -24.67 -5.49 -4.50
N LEU A 28 -24.81 -5.48 -3.17
CA LEU A 28 -26.10 -5.59 -2.48
C LEU A 28 -26.75 -4.21 -2.38
N GLU A 29 -25.92 -3.18 -2.19
CA GLU A 29 -26.30 -1.77 -2.17
C GLU A 29 -25.15 -0.94 -2.76
N LYS A 30 -25.44 -0.02 -3.69
CA LYS A 30 -24.39 0.65 -4.48
C LYS A 30 -23.65 1.77 -3.72
N GLY A 31 -24.21 2.28 -2.62
CA GLY A 31 -23.69 3.47 -1.95
C GLY A 31 -23.88 4.74 -2.78
N SER A 32 -23.49 5.88 -2.22
CA SER A 32 -23.62 7.18 -2.92
C SER A 32 -22.55 8.22 -2.55
N GLY A 33 -21.68 7.92 -1.59
CA GLY A 33 -20.57 8.81 -1.22
C GLY A 33 -19.31 8.59 -2.06
N GLU A 34 -18.17 8.97 -1.49
CA GLU A 34 -16.86 8.87 -2.12
C GLU A 34 -16.54 7.42 -2.54
N THR A 35 -15.83 7.29 -3.66
CA THR A 35 -15.41 6.00 -4.21
C THR A 35 -14.12 5.59 -3.55
N ALA A 36 -14.00 4.32 -3.17
CA ALA A 36 -12.78 3.75 -2.64
C ALA A 36 -11.78 3.44 -3.76
N ASP A 37 -10.73 4.25 -3.85
CA ASP A 37 -9.65 4.13 -4.83
C ASP A 37 -8.34 3.61 -4.19
N VAL A 38 -7.45 3.09 -5.04
CA VAL A 38 -6.14 2.59 -4.61
C VAL A 38 -5.33 3.71 -3.95
N GLY A 39 -4.78 3.42 -2.77
CA GLY A 39 -4.01 4.35 -1.95
C GLY A 39 -4.84 5.03 -0.86
N GLU A 40 -6.16 4.94 -0.89
CA GLU A 40 -7.02 5.52 0.14
C GLU A 40 -7.19 4.59 1.33
N THR A 41 -7.40 5.18 2.50
CA THR A 41 -7.79 4.42 3.69
C THR A 41 -9.30 4.26 3.71
N VAL A 42 -9.75 3.02 3.64
CA VAL A 42 -11.16 2.67 3.71
C VAL A 42 -11.50 2.18 5.11
N THR A 43 -12.69 2.50 5.59
CA THR A 43 -13.25 1.97 6.84
C THR A 43 -14.50 1.18 6.53
N VAL A 44 -14.54 -0.08 6.98
CA VAL A 44 -15.61 -1.02 6.64
C VAL A 44 -16.21 -1.72 7.86
N HIS A 45 -17.50 -2.02 7.76
CA HIS A 45 -18.09 -3.14 8.49
C HIS A 45 -18.06 -4.39 7.63
N TYR A 46 -17.92 -5.56 8.26
CA TYR A 46 -17.94 -6.83 7.55
C TYR A 46 -18.39 -8.00 8.42
N THR A 47 -18.80 -9.06 7.73
CA THR A 47 -18.93 -10.40 8.30
C THR A 47 -18.39 -11.41 7.29
N GLY A 48 -17.66 -12.40 7.78
CA GLY A 48 -17.07 -13.49 7.00
C GLY A 48 -17.63 -14.85 7.38
N TRP A 49 -17.96 -15.66 6.38
CA TRP A 49 -18.48 -17.01 6.53
C TRP A 49 -17.75 -18.01 5.64
N LEU A 50 -17.69 -19.26 6.08
CA LEU A 50 -17.45 -20.40 5.21
C LEU A 50 -18.71 -20.67 4.37
N MET A 51 -18.54 -21.39 3.25
CA MET A 51 -19.66 -21.70 2.34
C MET A 51 -20.74 -22.59 2.97
N ASP A 52 -20.44 -23.27 4.07
CA ASP A 52 -21.42 -24.04 4.86
C ASP A 52 -22.28 -23.16 5.78
N GLY A 53 -22.04 -21.84 5.81
CA GLY A 53 -22.75 -20.87 6.64
C GLY A 53 -22.09 -20.61 8.00
N THR A 54 -20.98 -21.27 8.32
CA THR A 54 -20.23 -21.02 9.56
C THR A 54 -19.62 -19.62 9.54
N LYS A 55 -20.10 -18.72 10.39
CA LYS A 55 -19.50 -17.40 10.60
C LYS A 55 -18.16 -17.58 11.32
N PHE A 56 -17.07 -17.09 10.72
CA PHE A 56 -15.74 -17.16 11.34
C PHE A 56 -15.26 -15.83 11.90
N ASP A 57 -15.78 -14.69 11.40
CA ASP A 57 -15.39 -13.37 11.87
C ASP A 57 -16.42 -12.29 11.54
N SER A 58 -16.53 -11.25 12.36
CA SER A 58 -17.33 -10.05 12.08
C SER A 58 -16.88 -8.84 12.88
N SER A 59 -16.78 -7.68 12.22
CA SER A 59 -16.56 -6.40 12.93
C SER A 59 -17.79 -5.90 13.66
N LEU A 60 -19.00 -6.31 13.24
CA LEU A 60 -20.25 -5.98 13.92
C LEU A 60 -20.34 -6.67 15.29
N ASP A 61 -19.91 -7.94 15.39
CA ASP A 61 -19.87 -8.67 16.67
C ASP A 61 -18.91 -8.01 17.67
N ARG A 62 -17.86 -7.34 17.18
CA ARG A 62 -16.90 -6.59 18.00
C ARG A 62 -17.36 -5.17 18.32
N GLY A 63 -18.32 -4.62 17.56
CA GLY A 63 -18.78 -3.24 17.67
C GLY A 63 -17.78 -2.20 17.16
N THR A 64 -16.70 -2.60 16.50
CA THR A 64 -15.65 -1.69 16.01
C THR A 64 -15.38 -1.96 14.53
N PRO A 65 -15.50 -0.96 13.63
CA PRO A 65 -15.13 -1.07 12.23
C PRO A 65 -13.67 -1.49 12.03
N PHE A 66 -13.35 -1.90 10.81
CA PHE A 66 -11.99 -2.22 10.42
C PHE A 66 -11.52 -1.26 9.33
N SER A 67 -10.33 -0.69 9.50
CA SER A 67 -9.75 0.24 8.52
C SER A 67 -8.47 -0.33 7.93
N PHE A 68 -8.29 -0.15 6.63
CA PHE A 68 -7.08 -0.54 5.91
C PHE A 68 -6.87 0.36 4.68
N THR A 69 -5.64 0.44 4.20
CA THR A 69 -5.29 1.20 3.00
C THR A 69 -5.33 0.30 1.77
N LEU A 70 -6.11 0.66 0.75
CA LEU A 70 -6.22 -0.09 -0.49
C LEU A 70 -4.90 -0.07 -1.27
N GLY A 71 -4.47 -1.22 -1.77
CA GLY A 71 -3.24 -1.39 -2.55
C GLY A 71 -1.98 -1.71 -1.72
N GLU A 72 -2.05 -1.65 -0.39
CA GLU A 72 -0.89 -1.96 0.46
C GLU A 72 -0.71 -3.44 0.78
N ARG A 73 -1.63 -4.31 0.34
CA ARG A 73 -1.61 -5.77 0.60
C ARG A 73 -1.60 -6.10 2.09
N ARG A 74 -2.31 -5.30 2.89
CA ARG A 74 -2.49 -5.54 4.33
C ARG A 74 -3.66 -6.47 4.62
N VAL A 75 -4.53 -6.70 3.64
CA VAL A 75 -5.63 -7.65 3.67
C VAL A 75 -5.43 -8.73 2.59
N ILE A 76 -6.29 -9.74 2.58
CA ILE A 76 -6.24 -10.79 1.55
C ILE A 76 -6.48 -10.21 0.15
N PRO A 77 -5.88 -10.76 -0.92
CA PRO A 77 -6.03 -10.24 -2.28
C PRO A 77 -7.48 -10.07 -2.76
N GLY A 78 -8.39 -10.94 -2.32
CA GLY A 78 -9.81 -10.84 -2.66
C GLY A 78 -10.50 -9.61 -2.06
N TRP A 79 -10.00 -9.08 -0.93
CA TRP A 79 -10.48 -7.81 -0.37
C TRP A 79 -9.89 -6.62 -1.13
N GLU A 80 -8.59 -6.65 -1.46
CA GLU A 80 -7.95 -5.59 -2.27
C GLU A 80 -8.73 -5.38 -3.57
N GLN A 81 -9.05 -6.47 -4.28
CA GLN A 81 -9.82 -6.42 -5.53
C GLN A 81 -11.32 -6.17 -5.30
N GLY A 82 -11.88 -6.71 -4.21
CA GLY A 82 -13.30 -6.70 -3.96
C GLY A 82 -13.83 -5.38 -3.42
N VAL A 83 -13.00 -4.57 -2.77
CA VAL A 83 -13.40 -3.27 -2.18
C VAL A 83 -13.12 -2.10 -3.11
N GLU A 84 -12.15 -2.22 -4.02
CA GLU A 84 -11.88 -1.22 -5.06
C GLU A 84 -13.18 -0.85 -5.82
N GLY A 85 -13.41 0.45 -5.97
CA GLY A 85 -14.58 1.01 -6.65
C GLY A 85 -15.90 0.93 -5.88
N MET A 86 -15.92 0.46 -4.62
CA MET A 86 -17.10 0.63 -3.75
C MET A 86 -17.33 2.12 -3.44
N GLN A 87 -18.59 2.54 -3.25
CA GLN A 87 -18.92 3.89 -2.81
C GLN A 87 -19.36 3.89 -1.34
N VAL A 88 -19.02 4.94 -0.59
CA VAL A 88 -19.44 5.08 0.82
C VAL A 88 -20.97 4.93 0.95
N GLY A 89 -21.37 4.15 1.96
CA GLY A 89 -22.74 3.67 2.19
C GLY A 89 -23.11 2.41 1.38
N GLY A 90 -22.21 1.88 0.57
CA GLY A 90 -22.44 0.69 -0.25
C GLY A 90 -22.19 -0.61 0.52
N LYS A 91 -22.89 -1.66 0.11
CA LYS A 91 -22.76 -3.04 0.61
C LYS A 91 -22.48 -4.00 -0.52
N ARG A 92 -21.51 -4.89 -0.32
CA ARG A 92 -21.05 -5.84 -1.33
C ARG A 92 -20.90 -7.23 -0.74
N GLU A 93 -21.34 -8.23 -1.48
CA GLU A 93 -21.03 -9.63 -1.24
C GLU A 93 -19.83 -10.03 -2.09
N LEU A 94 -18.85 -10.67 -1.47
CA LEU A 94 -17.67 -11.24 -2.12
C LEU A 94 -17.65 -12.75 -1.92
N ILE A 95 -17.50 -13.51 -3.00
CA ILE A 95 -17.12 -14.93 -2.94
C ILE A 95 -15.66 -15.05 -3.36
N ILE A 96 -14.81 -15.31 -2.37
CA ILE A 96 -13.36 -15.25 -2.50
C ILE A 96 -12.81 -16.68 -2.62
N PRO A 97 -12.21 -17.05 -3.76
CA PRO A 97 -11.57 -18.34 -3.94
C PRO A 97 -10.33 -18.46 -3.05
N PRO A 98 -9.86 -19.67 -2.72
CA PRO A 98 -8.78 -19.87 -1.77
C PRO A 98 -7.47 -19.14 -2.13
N GLU A 99 -7.17 -19.04 -3.42
CA GLU A 99 -5.97 -18.39 -3.98
C GLU A 99 -5.94 -16.87 -3.71
N LEU A 100 -7.11 -16.26 -3.53
CA LEU A 100 -7.29 -14.85 -3.16
C LEU A 100 -7.64 -14.68 -1.67
N GLY A 101 -7.68 -15.77 -0.91
CA GLY A 101 -7.94 -15.82 0.52
C GLY A 101 -6.72 -16.31 1.31
N TYR A 102 -6.90 -17.37 2.09
CA TYR A 102 -5.85 -17.93 2.97
C TYR A 102 -5.15 -19.18 2.41
N GLY A 103 -5.50 -19.59 1.18
CA GLY A 103 -4.88 -20.69 0.45
C GLY A 103 -4.83 -22.01 1.22
N ALA A 104 -3.82 -22.83 0.91
CA ALA A 104 -3.61 -24.15 1.51
C ALA A 104 -3.23 -24.11 3.01
N ARG A 105 -2.94 -22.93 3.57
CA ARG A 105 -2.60 -22.80 4.99
C ARG A 105 -3.83 -22.65 5.87
N GLY A 106 -4.91 -22.04 5.35
CA GLY A 106 -6.02 -21.59 6.19
C GLY A 106 -5.58 -20.51 7.19
N ALA A 107 -6.39 -20.26 8.21
CA ALA A 107 -6.08 -19.24 9.23
C ALA A 107 -6.77 -19.48 10.58
N GLY A 108 -6.05 -19.17 11.67
CA GLY A 108 -6.61 -19.02 13.02
C GLY A 108 -7.27 -20.26 13.62
N GLY A 109 -7.15 -21.44 13.00
CA GLY A 109 -7.87 -22.65 13.40
C GLY A 109 -9.38 -22.63 13.08
N VAL A 110 -9.89 -21.54 12.49
CA VAL A 110 -11.31 -21.35 12.16
C VAL A 110 -11.56 -21.37 10.65
N ILE A 111 -10.54 -21.06 9.85
CA ILE A 111 -10.59 -21.14 8.39
C ILE A 111 -9.74 -22.34 7.95
N PRO A 112 -10.36 -23.39 7.36
CA PRO A 112 -9.62 -24.56 6.92
C PRO A 112 -8.76 -24.28 5.66
N PRO A 113 -7.77 -25.13 5.37
CA PRO A 113 -7.04 -25.11 4.10
C PRO A 113 -7.98 -25.11 2.88
N ASN A 114 -7.62 -24.32 1.87
CA ASN A 114 -8.32 -24.25 0.59
C ASN A 114 -9.82 -23.87 0.70
N ALA A 115 -10.20 -23.13 1.74
CA ALA A 115 -11.57 -22.66 1.92
C ALA A 115 -11.92 -21.54 0.93
N THR A 116 -13.07 -21.66 0.29
CA THR A 116 -13.76 -20.52 -0.34
C THR A 116 -14.50 -19.73 0.74
N LEU A 117 -14.38 -18.42 0.70
CA LEU A 117 -14.93 -17.53 1.73
C LEU A 117 -16.05 -16.70 1.14
N LYS A 118 -17.09 -16.46 1.95
CA LYS A 118 -18.10 -15.45 1.68
C LYS A 118 -17.91 -14.27 2.61
N PHE A 119 -17.85 -13.07 2.07
CA PHE A 119 -17.88 -11.84 2.86
C PHE A 119 -19.07 -10.98 2.47
N GLU A 120 -19.65 -10.32 3.45
CA GLU A 120 -20.47 -9.12 3.24
C GLU A 120 -19.70 -7.95 3.83
N ILE A 121 -19.52 -6.89 3.04
CA ILE A 121 -18.72 -5.71 3.39
C ILE A 121 -19.58 -4.47 3.17
N GLU A 122 -19.64 -3.59 4.15
CA GLU A 122 -20.24 -2.26 4.09
C GLU A 122 -19.14 -1.21 4.17
N LEU A 123 -19.06 -0.32 3.17
CA LEU A 123 -18.10 0.78 3.15
C LEU A 123 -18.68 1.97 3.91
N LEU A 124 -18.03 2.35 5.02
CA LEU A 124 -18.51 3.39 5.93
C LEU A 124 -17.85 4.74 5.64
N ASP A 125 -16.59 4.72 5.27
CA ASP A 125 -15.79 5.94 5.08
C ASP A 125 -14.62 5.68 4.13
N VAL A 126 -14.24 6.72 3.41
CA VAL A 126 -13.05 6.77 2.54
C VAL A 126 -12.28 8.01 2.95
N GLN A 127 -11.00 7.83 3.21
CA GLN A 127 -10.08 8.91 3.54
C GLN A 127 -8.97 8.90 2.49
N GLY A 128 -9.06 9.85 1.55
CA GLY A 128 -8.05 10.06 0.52
C GLY A 128 -6.68 10.40 1.14
N LYS A 129 -5.60 10.05 0.43
CA LYS A 129 -4.27 10.53 0.80
C LYS A 129 -4.27 12.06 0.75
N LYS A 130 -3.95 12.70 1.87
CA LYS A 130 -3.78 14.17 1.95
C LYS A 130 -2.43 14.63 1.38
N PHE A 131 -1.81 13.79 0.54
CA PHE A 131 -0.51 13.99 -0.07
C PHE A 131 -0.46 13.23 -1.40
N GLY A 132 0.27 13.77 -2.37
CA GLY A 132 0.46 13.14 -3.68
C GLY A 132 1.67 12.22 -3.74
N ASP A 133 1.70 11.34 -4.74
CA ASP A 133 2.89 10.61 -5.15
C ASP A 133 3.30 11.13 -6.55
N ILE A 134 4.57 11.51 -6.73
CA ILE A 134 5.08 12.15 -7.96
C ILE A 134 6.22 11.35 -8.57
N GLY A 135 6.25 11.31 -9.91
CA GLY A 135 7.34 10.71 -10.67
C GLY A 135 8.53 11.65 -10.89
N THR A 136 9.59 11.12 -11.50
CA THR A 136 10.84 11.85 -11.78
C THR A 136 10.63 13.16 -12.55
N GLU A 137 9.76 13.20 -13.55
CA GLU A 137 9.56 14.40 -14.38
C GLU A 137 8.86 15.53 -13.61
N GLU A 138 7.86 15.19 -12.81
CA GLU A 138 7.18 16.16 -11.95
C GLU A 138 8.10 16.64 -10.81
N LEU A 139 8.92 15.74 -10.25
CA LEU A 139 9.96 16.13 -9.29
C LEU A 139 10.91 17.19 -9.86
N LYS A 140 11.39 17.00 -11.10
CA LYS A 140 12.23 17.99 -11.77
C LYS A 140 11.52 19.34 -11.91
N ALA A 141 10.24 19.33 -12.29
CA ALA A 141 9.45 20.55 -12.41
C ALA A 141 9.32 21.29 -11.06
N LYS A 142 8.95 20.58 -9.99
CA LYS A 142 8.84 21.15 -8.64
C LYS A 142 10.17 21.70 -8.13
N MET A 143 11.27 21.00 -8.38
CA MET A 143 12.62 21.49 -8.04
C MET A 143 12.98 22.76 -8.82
N ALA A 144 12.62 22.85 -10.10
CA ALA A 144 12.85 24.04 -10.92
C ALA A 144 12.02 25.25 -10.45
N GLU A 145 10.86 25.01 -9.85
CA GLU A 145 10.01 26.02 -9.19
C GLU A 145 10.50 26.41 -7.79
N GLY A 146 11.53 25.74 -7.28
CA GLY A 146 12.11 26.01 -5.95
C GLY A 146 11.41 25.30 -4.80
N THR A 147 10.58 24.28 -5.09
CA THR A 147 9.94 23.47 -4.04
C THR A 147 11.01 22.72 -3.24
N PRO A 148 11.02 22.80 -1.91
CA PRO A 148 12.00 22.10 -1.09
C PRO A 148 11.82 20.58 -1.18
N VAL A 149 12.91 19.87 -1.43
CA VAL A 149 12.98 18.40 -1.39
C VAL A 149 13.62 17.99 -0.07
N ILE A 150 12.88 17.29 0.78
CA ILE A 150 13.32 16.79 2.08
C ILE A 150 13.72 15.32 1.93
N ASP A 151 15.02 15.03 2.01
CA ASP A 151 15.54 13.67 2.02
C ASP A 151 15.59 13.15 3.45
N ILE A 152 14.67 12.21 3.76
CA ILE A 152 14.47 11.68 5.10
C ILE A 152 15.23 10.39 5.39
N ARG A 153 16.09 9.97 4.45
CA ARG A 153 16.92 8.77 4.61
C ARG A 153 17.96 8.98 5.69
N ARG A 154 18.66 7.91 6.06
CA ARG A 154 19.74 7.97 7.04
C ARG A 154 21.08 8.30 6.39
N PRO A 155 22.07 8.75 7.17
CA PRO A 155 23.40 9.09 6.65
C PRO A 155 24.10 7.96 5.89
N ASP A 156 23.95 6.71 6.33
CA ASP A 156 24.49 5.54 5.63
C ASP A 156 23.90 5.37 4.23
N GLU A 157 22.61 5.65 4.07
CA GLU A 157 21.91 5.56 2.78
C GLU A 157 22.32 6.70 1.82
N TRP A 158 22.49 7.91 2.36
CA TRP A 158 23.01 9.06 1.61
C TRP A 158 24.43 8.82 1.10
N GLN A 159 25.30 8.25 1.93
CA GLN A 159 26.66 7.92 1.53
C GLN A 159 26.70 6.80 0.47
N ALA A 160 25.81 5.82 0.59
CA ALA A 160 25.78 4.67 -0.32
C ALA A 160 25.30 5.03 -1.73
N THR A 161 24.34 5.94 -1.86
CA THR A 161 23.66 6.22 -3.14
C THR A 161 23.77 7.67 -3.61
N GLY A 162 24.35 8.55 -2.80
CA GLY A 162 24.28 9.99 -3.02
C GLY A 162 22.89 10.56 -2.69
N VAL A 163 22.75 11.86 -2.91
CA VAL A 163 21.52 12.63 -2.68
C VAL A 163 21.16 13.44 -3.91
N ILE A 164 19.90 13.80 -4.06
CA ILE A 164 19.48 14.72 -5.12
C ILE A 164 20.12 16.09 -4.84
N PRO A 165 20.84 16.70 -5.81
CA PRO A 165 21.45 18.01 -5.61
C PRO A 165 20.43 19.05 -5.12
N GLY A 166 20.77 19.76 -4.04
CA GLY A 166 19.89 20.78 -3.45
C GLY A 166 18.83 20.24 -2.48
N SER A 167 18.71 18.92 -2.30
CA SER A 167 17.82 18.36 -1.27
C SER A 167 18.30 18.69 0.15
N HIS A 168 17.34 18.90 1.05
CA HIS A 168 17.56 19.11 2.47
C HIS A 168 17.62 17.76 3.19
N LEU A 169 18.75 17.48 3.84
CA LEU A 169 19.00 16.20 4.49
C LEU A 169 18.49 16.23 5.93
N VAL A 170 17.32 15.63 6.18
CA VAL A 170 16.67 15.64 7.49
C VAL A 170 16.14 14.26 7.81
N THR A 171 16.97 13.41 8.41
CA THR A 171 16.60 12.05 8.82
C THR A 171 15.31 12.05 9.65
N PHE A 172 14.35 11.19 9.32
CA PHE A 172 13.12 11.05 10.10
C PHE A 172 13.11 9.83 11.02
N PHE A 173 13.61 8.69 10.56
CA PHE A 173 13.66 7.43 11.34
C PHE A 173 15.09 6.91 11.49
N ASP A 174 15.40 6.37 12.66
CA ASP A 174 16.60 5.56 12.86
C ASP A 174 16.43 4.11 12.34
N SER A 175 17.37 3.22 12.66
CA SER A 175 17.29 1.81 12.28
C SER A 175 16.26 0.99 13.07
N GLU A 176 15.85 1.48 14.25
CA GLU A 176 14.88 0.84 15.13
C GLU A 176 13.45 1.34 14.88
N GLY A 177 13.30 2.40 14.06
CA GLY A 177 12.03 3.04 13.76
C GLY A 177 11.66 4.16 14.73
N ASN A 178 12.59 4.61 15.59
CA ASN A 178 12.37 5.77 16.43
C ASN A 178 12.38 7.04 15.58
N VAL A 179 11.49 7.97 15.93
CA VAL A 179 11.34 9.26 15.24
C VAL A 179 12.41 10.25 15.73
N ASN A 180 12.98 11.00 14.80
CA ASN A 180 13.91 12.10 15.10
C ASN A 180 13.22 13.18 15.93
N PRO A 181 13.64 13.42 17.19
CA PRO A 181 13.02 14.43 18.05
C PRO A 181 13.20 15.86 17.52
N ASP A 182 14.25 16.11 16.73
CA ASP A 182 14.56 17.43 16.20
C ASP A 182 13.90 17.70 14.83
N PHE A 183 13.26 16.69 14.23
CA PHE A 183 12.72 16.76 12.86
C PHE A 183 11.83 17.99 12.63
N GLY A 184 10.90 18.26 13.56
CA GLY A 184 10.01 19.41 13.43
C GLY A 184 10.75 20.75 13.43
N SER A 185 11.79 20.88 14.26
CA SER A 185 12.61 22.09 14.32
C SER A 185 13.49 22.28 13.09
N GLU A 186 13.96 21.18 12.49
CA GLU A 186 14.70 21.20 11.23
C GLU A 186 13.80 21.54 10.05
N LEU A 187 12.60 20.96 10.00
CA LEU A 187 11.62 21.24 8.96
C LEU A 187 11.19 22.72 8.97
N GLN A 188 11.00 23.32 10.15
CA GLN A 188 10.65 24.74 10.30
C GLN A 188 11.73 25.71 9.80
N LYS A 189 12.98 25.26 9.61
CA LYS A 189 14.03 26.08 8.97
C LYS A 189 13.90 26.10 7.44
N ILE A 190 13.11 25.19 6.88
CA ILE A 190 12.98 24.94 5.44
C ILE A 190 11.63 25.45 4.91
N VAL A 191 10.55 25.23 5.66
CA VAL A 191 9.20 25.68 5.32
C VAL A 191 8.64 26.63 6.38
N SER A 192 7.81 27.58 5.94
CA SER A 192 7.18 28.60 6.78
C SER A 192 5.96 28.06 7.54
N GLY A 193 5.31 27.01 7.01
CA GLY A 193 4.16 26.40 7.65
C GLY A 193 3.43 25.36 6.79
N PRO A 194 2.29 24.85 7.27
CA PRO A 194 1.58 23.71 6.66
C PRO A 194 0.95 23.98 5.28
N SER A 195 0.87 25.24 4.87
CA SER A 195 0.41 25.64 3.54
C SER A 195 1.51 25.56 2.48
N ASP A 196 2.77 25.54 2.89
CA ASP A 196 3.89 25.50 1.95
C ASP A 196 3.94 24.12 1.28
N GLU A 197 4.32 24.12 0.01
CA GLU A 197 4.53 22.89 -0.72
C GLU A 197 5.89 22.30 -0.38
N LEU A 198 5.95 20.98 -0.19
CA LEU A 198 7.19 20.26 0.03
C LEU A 198 7.16 18.87 -0.61
N VAL A 199 8.33 18.42 -1.06
CA VAL A 199 8.52 17.07 -1.56
C VAL A 199 9.30 16.25 -0.55
N ILE A 200 8.89 15.01 -0.27
CA ILE A 200 9.59 14.08 0.61
C ILE A 200 10.15 12.93 -0.22
N ILE A 201 11.42 12.62 0.02
CA ILE A 201 12.07 11.47 -0.60
C ILE A 201 12.67 10.55 0.46
N CYS A 202 12.46 9.24 0.27
CA CYS A 202 13.14 8.21 1.03
C CYS A 202 13.72 7.14 0.09
N GLN A 203 14.11 5.97 0.61
CA GLN A 203 14.72 4.93 -0.22
C GLN A 203 13.73 4.34 -1.26
N THR A 204 12.51 4.00 -0.84
CA THR A 204 11.52 3.27 -1.65
C THR A 204 10.10 3.84 -1.62
N GLY A 205 9.89 4.99 -0.99
CA GLY A 205 8.57 5.61 -0.79
C GLY A 205 7.87 5.26 0.54
N ASN A 206 8.20 4.13 1.16
CA ASN A 206 7.47 3.66 2.36
C ASN A 206 7.58 4.62 3.56
N ARG A 207 8.79 5.11 3.88
CA ARG A 207 8.99 6.03 5.01
C ARG A 207 8.37 7.40 4.76
N SER A 208 8.41 7.87 3.52
CA SER A 208 7.85 9.17 3.14
C SER A 208 6.33 9.16 3.19
N ALA A 209 5.67 8.02 2.87
CA ALA A 209 4.24 7.85 3.09
C ALA A 209 3.86 7.95 4.59
N VAL A 210 4.60 7.25 5.48
CA VAL A 210 4.34 7.31 6.93
C VAL A 210 4.51 8.74 7.47
N LEU A 211 5.55 9.45 7.05
CA LEU A 211 5.76 10.84 7.44
C LEU A 211 4.66 11.76 6.88
N SER A 212 4.27 11.59 5.62
CA SER A 212 3.24 12.42 4.99
C SER A 212 1.88 12.26 5.67
N GLU A 213 1.53 11.03 6.04
CA GLU A 213 0.33 10.74 6.82
C GLU A 213 0.37 11.48 8.17
N TYR A 214 1.51 11.42 8.87
CA TYR A 214 1.68 12.15 10.12
C TYR A 214 1.55 13.67 9.93
N LEU A 215 2.23 14.23 8.94
CA LEU A 215 2.22 15.67 8.68
C LEU A 215 0.83 16.17 8.27
N ALA A 216 0.13 15.43 7.43
CA ALA A 216 -1.19 15.82 6.97
C ALA A 216 -2.31 15.55 8.00
N GLY A 217 -2.18 14.48 8.78
CA GLY A 217 -3.13 14.11 9.82
C GLY A 217 -3.00 14.95 11.08
N ASN A 218 -1.77 15.27 11.50
CA ASN A 218 -1.49 15.85 12.82
C ASN A 218 -0.89 17.25 12.77
N ALA A 219 -0.10 17.57 11.73
CA ALA A 219 0.56 18.86 11.60
C ALA A 219 -0.15 19.82 10.61
N GLY A 220 -1.25 19.38 10.00
CA GLY A 220 -2.12 20.20 9.14
C GLY A 220 -1.53 20.51 7.76
N PHE A 221 -0.48 19.80 7.35
CA PHE A 221 0.09 19.99 6.01
C PHE A 221 -0.88 19.53 4.94
N THR A 222 -0.99 20.30 3.87
CA THR A 222 -1.97 20.03 2.78
C THR A 222 -1.34 19.87 1.41
N ASN A 223 -0.08 20.32 1.23
CA ASN A 223 0.63 20.32 -0.03
C ASN A 223 1.92 19.48 0.09
N ILE A 224 1.77 18.18 0.29
CA ILE A 224 2.90 17.25 0.38
C ILE A 224 2.91 16.35 -0.86
N ALA A 225 4.08 16.16 -1.45
CA ALA A 225 4.31 15.16 -2.48
C ALA A 225 5.42 14.18 -2.08
N ASN A 226 5.23 12.89 -2.30
CA ASN A 226 6.26 11.88 -2.13
C ASN A 226 6.85 11.50 -3.48
N VAL A 227 8.16 11.27 -3.54
CA VAL A 227 8.76 10.70 -4.74
C VAL A 227 8.39 9.22 -4.83
N GLU A 228 7.63 8.83 -5.87
CA GLU A 228 7.19 7.46 -6.09
C GLU A 228 8.40 6.53 -6.16
N LYS A 229 8.44 5.48 -5.33
CA LYS A 229 9.59 4.55 -5.21
C LYS A 229 10.91 5.21 -4.79
N GLY A 230 10.87 6.43 -4.27
CA GLY A 230 11.99 7.11 -3.63
C GLY A 230 13.19 7.38 -4.53
N ILE A 231 14.39 7.46 -3.94
CA ILE A 231 15.64 7.69 -4.67
C ILE A 231 15.94 6.60 -5.72
N ALA A 232 15.42 5.39 -5.51
CA ALA A 232 15.65 4.28 -6.44
C ALA A 232 15.03 4.57 -7.81
N SER A 233 13.84 5.17 -7.87
CA SER A 233 13.22 5.55 -9.14
C SER A 233 13.97 6.69 -9.82
N TRP A 234 14.39 7.71 -9.05
CA TRP A 234 15.20 8.82 -9.54
C TRP A 234 16.45 8.33 -10.27
N ILE A 235 17.24 7.47 -9.60
CA ILE A 235 18.47 6.88 -10.17
C ILE A 235 18.14 6.03 -11.40
N SER A 236 17.10 5.18 -11.32
CA SER A 236 16.71 4.32 -12.46
C SER A 236 16.28 5.12 -13.70
N ALA A 237 15.76 6.32 -13.49
CA ALA A 237 15.36 7.25 -14.54
C ALA A 237 16.53 8.13 -15.04
N GLY A 238 17.76 7.88 -14.58
CA GLY A 238 18.96 8.63 -14.96
C GLY A 238 19.11 9.98 -14.26
N GLY A 239 18.42 10.18 -13.13
CA GLY A 239 18.54 11.38 -12.32
C GLY A 239 19.92 11.50 -11.68
N GLU A 240 20.44 12.72 -11.61
CA GLU A 240 21.77 13.01 -11.06
C GLU A 240 21.78 12.89 -9.52
N THR A 241 22.88 12.40 -8.97
CA THR A 241 23.13 12.34 -7.53
C THR A 241 24.48 12.98 -7.19
N ALA A 242 24.54 13.71 -6.09
CA ALA A 242 25.78 14.25 -5.54
C ALA A 242 26.21 13.46 -4.29
N SER A 243 27.52 13.47 -3.99
CA SER A 243 28.02 12.94 -2.72
C SER A 243 27.42 13.73 -1.56
N ALA A 244 26.89 13.00 -0.59
CA ALA A 244 26.30 13.62 0.59
C ALA A 244 27.36 13.98 1.61
N THR A 245 27.29 15.22 2.12
CA THR A 245 27.94 15.60 3.38
C THR A 245 26.84 15.79 4.41
N PRO A 246 26.74 14.94 5.45
CA PRO A 246 25.71 15.11 6.46
C PRO A 246 25.80 16.48 7.13
N PRO A 247 24.66 17.10 7.47
CA PRO A 247 24.66 18.41 8.11
C PRO A 247 25.25 18.33 9.53
N GLY A 248 25.81 19.45 10.03
CA GLY A 248 26.50 19.47 11.32
C GLY A 248 25.61 19.18 12.53
N ASN A 249 24.29 19.28 12.37
CA ASN A 249 23.25 18.93 13.33
C ASN A 249 22.52 17.63 12.97
N CYS A 250 23.15 16.76 12.18
CA CYS A 250 22.59 15.46 11.82
C CYS A 250 22.41 14.59 13.08
N TRP A 251 21.18 14.12 13.31
CA TRP A 251 20.81 13.34 14.50
C TRP A 251 21.51 11.98 14.61
N LEU A 252 21.83 11.34 13.47
CA LEU A 252 22.48 10.03 13.41
C LEU A 252 23.94 10.12 12.95
N CYS A 253 24.52 11.32 13.08
CA CYS A 253 25.93 11.62 12.92
C CYS A 253 26.45 12.12 14.29
#